data_AF-A0A383AZF1-F1
#
_entry.id   AF-A0A383AZF1-F1
#
_cell.length_a   1.000
_cell.length_b   1.000
_cell.length_c   1.000
_cell.angle_alpha   90.00
_cell.angle_beta   90.00
_cell.angle_gamma   90.00
#
_symmetry.space_group_name_H-M   'P 1'
#
loop_
_entity.id
_entity.type
_entity.pdbx_description
1 polymer ?
#
loop_
_entity_poly.entity_id
_entity_poly.type
_entity_poly.pdbx_seq_one_letter_code
_entity_poly.pdbx_strand_id
1 'polypeptide(L)'
;MADATHQGADSIITQGATQSNHARQTAAIAAKLGFNCHLLLEDRTGYEDDAYQRNGNVLLDHLHGATISRCQTGTDMNAAMKELAQQLANEGRAPYIIPGGGSNEIGALGYVNAAMEMTAQANDQSLVIDHIVQATGSGGTQAGMVLGMAALQSGISITGMSVRAPRRQQEESVFNLAQRTARHMGLAAETVSREQVG
;
A
#
# COMPACT_ATOMS: atom_id res chain seq x y z
N MET A 1 9.05 4.03 4.43
CA MET A 1 9.78 5.07 5.20
C MET A 1 11.27 5.11 4.91
N ALA A 2 11.96 3.99 4.64
CA ALA A 2 13.40 4.02 4.33
C ALA A 2 13.75 4.97 3.16
N ASP A 3 13.04 4.88 2.05
CA ASP A 3 13.23 5.76 0.89
C ASP A 3 12.94 7.25 1.23
N ALA A 4 11.88 7.54 1.98
CA ALA A 4 11.60 8.90 2.47
C ALA A 4 12.75 9.47 3.32
N THR A 5 13.34 8.64 4.19
CA THR A 5 14.50 9.03 5.01
C THR A 5 15.72 9.30 4.14
N HIS A 6 15.98 8.43 3.17
CA HIS A 6 17.10 8.58 2.23
C HIS A 6 16.97 9.85 1.38
N GLN A 7 15.75 10.23 1.00
CA GLN A 7 15.47 11.47 0.28
C GLN A 7 15.44 12.73 1.16
N GLY A 8 15.69 12.61 2.47
CA GLY A 8 15.71 13.74 3.39
C GLY A 8 14.34 14.38 3.61
N ALA A 9 13.26 13.60 3.49
CA ALA A 9 11.91 14.09 3.73
C ALA A 9 11.71 14.51 5.20
N ASP A 10 10.86 15.50 5.44
CA ASP A 10 10.43 15.90 6.80
C ASP A 10 8.93 15.68 7.03
N SER A 11 8.17 15.47 5.94
CA SER A 11 6.71 15.40 5.96
C SER A 11 6.23 14.25 5.08
N ILE A 12 5.36 13.39 5.61
CA ILE A 12 4.72 12.31 4.88
C ILE A 12 3.30 12.70 4.51
N ILE A 13 2.93 12.45 3.26
CA ILE A 13 1.57 12.57 2.77
C ILE A 13 1.08 11.20 2.33
N THR A 14 -0.10 10.79 2.77
CA THR A 14 -0.77 9.62 2.18
C THR A 14 -2.28 9.78 2.16
N GLN A 15 -2.98 8.79 1.61
CA GLN A 15 -4.43 8.79 1.50
C GLN A 15 -5.07 7.46 1.87
N GLY A 16 -6.36 7.51 2.18
CA GLY A 16 -7.19 6.33 2.39
C GLY A 16 -8.66 6.68 2.57
N ALA A 17 -9.47 5.67 2.90
CA ALA A 17 -10.82 5.90 3.42
C ALA A 17 -10.76 6.42 4.87
N THR A 18 -11.88 6.94 5.40
CA THR A 18 -12.00 7.38 6.81
C THR A 18 -11.40 6.37 7.81
N GLN A 19 -11.65 5.07 7.65
CA GLN A 19 -11.11 4.02 8.53
C GLN A 19 -9.90 3.28 7.94
N SER A 20 -9.02 3.98 7.23
CA SER A 20 -7.87 3.37 6.54
C SER A 20 -6.82 2.81 7.50
N ASN A 21 -6.65 1.48 7.47
CA ASN A 21 -5.53 0.81 8.15
C ASN A 21 -4.15 1.28 7.67
N HIS A 22 -4.04 1.65 6.39
CA HIS A 22 -2.81 2.16 5.80
C HIS A 22 -2.45 3.54 6.35
N ALA A 23 -3.44 4.44 6.44
CA ALA A 23 -3.25 5.78 6.98
C ALA A 23 -2.76 5.71 8.43
N ARG A 24 -3.42 4.87 9.25
CA ARG A 24 -3.04 4.65 10.65
C ARG A 24 -1.67 4.07 10.85
N GLN A 25 -1.26 3.09 10.05
CA GLN A 25 0.11 2.56 10.11
C GLN A 25 1.14 3.60 9.66
N THR A 26 0.80 4.40 8.64
CA THR A 26 1.66 5.49 8.14
C THR A 26 1.86 6.57 9.21
N ALA A 27 0.79 6.99 9.89
CA ALA A 27 0.85 7.95 10.98
C ALA A 27 1.70 7.44 12.15
N ALA A 28 1.50 6.18 12.56
CA ALA A 28 2.25 5.58 13.65
C ALA A 28 3.76 5.54 13.36
N ILE A 29 4.16 5.09 12.17
CA ILE A 29 5.58 5.00 11.81
C ILE A 29 6.19 6.37 11.52
N ALA A 30 5.41 7.33 11.01
CA ALA A 30 5.84 8.73 10.85
C ALA A 30 6.17 9.34 12.22
N ALA A 31 5.26 9.22 13.20
CA ALA A 31 5.47 9.69 14.56
C ALA A 31 6.70 9.05 15.22
N LYS A 32 6.86 7.73 15.07
CA LYS A 32 8.02 6.99 15.61
C LYS A 32 9.36 7.49 15.04
N LEU A 33 9.38 7.88 13.77
CA LEU A 33 10.59 8.30 13.07
C LEU A 33 10.78 9.83 13.03
N GLY A 34 9.85 10.60 13.63
CA GLY A 34 9.93 12.06 13.71
C GLY A 34 9.51 12.82 12.45
N PHE A 35 8.75 12.19 11.54
CA PHE A 35 8.16 12.90 10.39
C PHE A 35 6.84 13.58 10.77
N ASN A 36 6.56 14.75 10.18
CA ASN A 36 5.19 15.26 10.13
C ASN A 36 4.34 14.33 9.26
N CYS A 37 3.05 14.17 9.59
CA CYS A 37 2.16 13.30 8.83
C CYS A 37 0.86 14.02 8.47
N HIS A 38 0.55 14.04 7.18
CA HIS A 38 -0.69 14.58 6.61
C HIS A 38 -1.47 13.46 5.91
N LEU A 39 -2.70 13.23 6.36
CA LEU A 39 -3.59 12.19 5.84
C LEU A 39 -4.74 12.83 5.06
N LEU A 40 -4.93 12.42 3.82
CA LEU A 40 -6.13 12.74 3.05
C LEU A 40 -7.11 11.56 3.16
N LEU A 41 -8.21 11.76 3.88
CA LEU A 41 -9.21 10.73 4.13
C LEU A 41 -10.49 10.99 3.32
N GLU A 42 -10.75 10.11 2.36
CA GLU A 42 -11.94 10.17 1.50
C GLU A 42 -13.15 9.49 2.18
N ASP A 43 -14.29 10.15 2.19
CA ASP A 43 -15.54 9.49 2.56
C ASP A 43 -16.05 8.63 1.41
N ARG A 44 -15.83 7.32 1.50
CA ARG A 44 -16.27 6.33 0.49
C ARG A 44 -17.60 5.70 0.81
N THR A 45 -18.14 5.97 1.99
CA THR A 45 -19.26 5.22 2.56
C THR A 45 -20.51 6.07 2.74
N GLY A 46 -20.36 7.39 2.91
CA GLY A 46 -21.44 8.29 3.31
C GLY A 46 -21.99 7.97 4.69
N TYR A 47 -21.25 7.22 5.51
CA TYR A 47 -21.72 6.75 6.81
C TYR A 47 -21.43 7.82 7.87
N GLU A 48 -22.46 8.50 8.35
CA GLU A 48 -22.33 9.69 9.20
C GLU A 48 -22.21 9.40 10.69
N ASP A 49 -22.22 8.13 11.10
CA ASP A 49 -22.11 7.74 12.51
C ASP A 49 -20.82 8.30 13.16
N ASP A 50 -20.97 8.93 14.33
CA ASP A 50 -19.87 9.60 15.00
C ASP A 50 -18.74 8.63 15.38
N ALA A 51 -19.06 7.38 15.74
CA ALA A 51 -18.05 6.38 16.05
C ALA A 51 -17.25 6.00 14.80
N TYR A 52 -17.88 5.93 13.63
CA TYR A 52 -17.16 5.72 12.37
C TYR A 52 -16.31 6.92 11.99
N GLN A 53 -16.81 8.14 12.21
CA GLN A 53 -16.15 9.36 11.77
C GLN A 53 -15.01 9.81 12.69
N ARG A 54 -15.02 9.41 13.97
CA ARG A 54 -14.08 9.93 14.99
C ARG A 54 -13.35 8.87 15.81
N ASN A 55 -13.81 7.63 15.84
CA ASN A 55 -13.18 6.55 16.60
C ASN A 55 -12.31 5.65 15.70
N GLY A 56 -11.80 4.54 16.23
CA GLY A 56 -11.05 3.54 15.46
C GLY A 56 -9.74 4.10 14.91
N ASN A 57 -9.49 3.91 13.61
CA ASN A 57 -8.27 4.38 12.97
C ASN A 57 -8.14 5.91 13.03
N VAL A 58 -9.24 6.67 12.92
CA VAL A 58 -9.21 8.15 12.98
C VAL A 58 -8.72 8.64 14.35
N LEU A 59 -9.18 8.01 15.44
CA LEU A 59 -8.70 8.34 16.79
C LEU A 59 -7.20 8.08 16.91
N LEU A 60 -6.74 6.94 16.40
CA LEU A 60 -5.32 6.57 16.43
C LEU A 60 -4.48 7.51 15.57
N ASP A 61 -4.98 7.95 14.41
CA ASP A 61 -4.31 8.94 13.55
C ASP A 61 -4.02 10.24 14.33
N HIS A 62 -5.03 10.75 15.05
CA HIS A 62 -4.87 11.93 15.90
C HIS A 62 -3.92 11.71 17.07
N LEU A 63 -3.98 10.55 17.74
CA LEU A 63 -3.07 10.22 18.85
C LEU A 63 -1.62 10.10 18.38
N HIS A 64 -1.38 9.68 17.13
CA HIS A 64 -0.05 9.70 16.51
C HIS A 64 0.36 11.11 16.01
N GLY A 65 -0.46 12.14 16.21
CA GLY A 65 -0.13 13.51 15.82
C GLY A 65 -0.29 13.81 14.33
N ALA A 66 -0.99 12.96 13.56
CA ALA A 66 -1.26 13.25 12.17
C ALA A 66 -2.33 14.34 12.02
N THR A 67 -2.18 15.17 11.00
CA THR A 67 -3.23 16.08 10.55
C THR A 67 -4.07 15.41 9.46
N ILE A 68 -5.37 15.75 9.41
CA ILE A 68 -6.34 15.06 8.56
C ILE A 68 -7.09 16.08 7.71
N SER A 69 -7.04 15.88 6.39
CA SER A 69 -7.89 16.55 5.41
C SER A 69 -8.99 15.58 4.96
N ARG A 70 -10.24 15.94 5.20
CA ARG A 70 -11.40 15.14 4.74
C ARG A 70 -11.71 15.49 3.30
N CYS A 71 -11.78 14.48 2.44
CA CYS A 71 -12.07 14.61 1.02
C CYS A 71 -13.45 14.01 0.70
N GLN A 72 -14.19 14.66 -0.21
CA GLN A 72 -15.47 14.16 -0.68
C GLN A 72 -15.29 12.93 -1.58
N THR A 73 -16.30 12.07 -1.65
CA THR A 73 -16.31 10.92 -2.58
C THR A 73 -16.01 11.37 -4.01
N GLY A 74 -15.10 10.67 -4.69
CA GLY A 74 -14.77 10.96 -6.08
C GLY A 74 -13.72 12.06 -6.27
N THR A 75 -13.15 12.59 -5.18
CA THR A 75 -11.96 13.45 -5.25
C THR A 75 -10.83 12.70 -5.96
N ASP A 76 -10.12 13.35 -6.87
CA ASP A 76 -8.84 12.82 -7.38
C ASP A 76 -7.79 12.92 -6.27
N MET A 77 -7.71 11.87 -5.46
CA MET A 77 -6.80 11.81 -4.31
C MET A 77 -5.33 11.91 -4.72
N ASN A 78 -4.96 11.49 -5.94
CA ASN A 78 -3.59 11.60 -6.41
C ASN A 78 -3.25 13.05 -6.76
N ALA A 79 -4.18 13.77 -7.38
CA ALA A 79 -4.02 15.21 -7.62
C ALA A 79 -3.98 15.98 -6.29
N ALA A 80 -4.88 15.67 -5.35
CA ALA A 80 -4.93 16.33 -4.04
C ALA A 80 -3.64 16.13 -3.21
N MET A 81 -3.05 14.91 -3.21
CA MET A 81 -1.76 14.69 -2.55
C MET A 81 -0.62 15.48 -3.21
N LYS A 82 -0.62 15.61 -4.54
CA LYS A 82 0.39 16.41 -5.27
C LYS A 82 0.23 17.90 -4.98
N GLU A 83 -1.00 18.40 -4.91
CA GLU A 83 -1.27 19.78 -4.55
C GLU A 83 -0.78 20.09 -3.13
N LEU A 84 -1.10 19.24 -2.15
CA LEU A 84 -0.60 19.40 -0.78
C LEU A 84 0.93 19.32 -0.72
N ALA A 85 1.55 18.40 -1.47
CA ALA A 85 3.00 18.34 -1.55
C ALA A 85 3.60 19.63 -2.11
N GLN A 86 3.01 20.21 -3.14
CA GLN A 86 3.48 21.49 -3.68
C GLN A 86 3.31 22.63 -2.69
N GLN A 87 2.19 22.67 -1.94
CA GLN A 87 1.95 23.67 -0.89
C GLN A 87 3.02 23.58 0.20
N LEU A 88 3.27 22.38 0.74
CA LEU A 88 4.30 22.16 1.76
C LEU A 88 5.70 22.50 1.24
N ALA A 89 6.01 22.15 -0.01
CA ALA A 89 7.29 22.51 -0.62
C ALA A 89 7.47 24.04 -0.73
N ASN A 90 6.41 24.79 -1.05
CA ASN A 90 6.44 26.26 -1.08
C ASN A 90 6.65 26.88 0.30
N GLU A 91 6.30 26.15 1.37
CA GLU A 91 6.57 26.51 2.77
C GLU A 91 7.96 26.09 3.25
N GLY A 92 8.81 25.56 2.36
CA GLY A 92 10.17 25.12 2.67
C GLY A 92 10.26 23.73 3.31
N ARG A 93 9.19 22.92 3.22
CA ARG A 93 9.17 21.52 3.67
C ARG A 93 9.69 20.57 2.59
N ALA A 94 10.00 19.34 3.02
CA ALA A 94 10.41 18.24 2.13
C ALA A 94 9.37 17.11 2.17
N PRO A 95 8.25 17.24 1.44
CA PRO A 95 7.17 16.25 1.48
C PRO A 95 7.50 14.98 0.67
N TYR A 96 7.07 13.84 1.19
CA TYR A 96 7.15 12.54 0.54
C TYR A 96 5.76 11.91 0.44
N ILE A 97 5.31 11.60 -0.78
CA ILE A 97 4.01 10.98 -1.03
C ILE A 97 4.11 9.46 -0.96
N ILE A 98 3.29 8.84 -0.13
CA ILE A 98 3.02 7.41 -0.15
C ILE A 98 1.65 7.20 -0.79
N PRO A 99 1.54 6.44 -1.90
CA PRO A 99 0.25 6.20 -2.53
C PRO A 99 -0.70 5.41 -1.63
N GLY A 100 -1.99 5.43 -1.94
CA GLY A 100 -3.00 4.70 -1.17
C GLY A 100 -2.64 3.22 -1.00
N GLY A 101 -2.65 2.76 0.25
CA GLY A 101 -2.27 1.38 0.61
C GLY A 101 -0.79 1.06 0.38
N GLY A 102 0.08 2.08 0.23
CA GLY A 102 1.51 1.90 0.01
C GLY A 102 1.85 1.14 -1.27
N SER A 103 0.91 1.09 -2.23
CA SER A 103 1.01 0.21 -3.39
C SER A 103 1.78 0.87 -4.54
N ASN A 104 3.11 0.91 -4.37
CA ASN A 104 4.10 1.17 -5.42
C ASN A 104 5.16 0.06 -5.42
N GLU A 105 6.11 0.14 -6.33
CA GLU A 105 7.19 -0.82 -6.50
C GLU A 105 8.01 -1.02 -5.21
N ILE A 106 8.29 0.04 -4.46
CA ILE A 106 9.02 -0.07 -3.18
C ILE A 106 8.17 -0.77 -2.11
N GLY A 107 6.89 -0.41 -2.00
CA GLY A 107 5.99 -1.00 -1.01
C GLY A 107 5.68 -2.47 -1.27
N ALA A 108 5.59 -2.87 -2.55
CA ALA A 108 5.39 -4.25 -2.93
C ALA A 108 6.58 -5.17 -2.55
N LEU A 109 7.80 -4.63 -2.40
CA LEU A 109 8.97 -5.41 -1.96
C LEU A 109 8.75 -6.08 -0.60
N GLY A 110 7.96 -5.48 0.28
CA GLY A 110 7.62 -6.10 1.57
C GLY A 110 6.95 -7.47 1.41
N TYR A 111 6.08 -7.62 0.41
CA TYR A 111 5.40 -8.89 0.13
C TYR A 111 6.19 -9.83 -0.78
N VAL A 112 7.17 -9.32 -1.55
CA VAL A 112 8.19 -10.18 -2.16
C VAL A 112 9.01 -10.86 -1.06
N ASN A 113 9.44 -10.09 -0.04
CA ASN A 113 10.13 -10.64 1.11
C ASN A 113 9.26 -11.62 1.90
N ALA A 114 7.98 -11.30 2.10
CA ALA A 114 7.04 -12.21 2.77
C ALA A 114 6.87 -13.54 2.00
N ALA A 115 6.90 -13.53 0.66
CA ALA A 115 6.86 -14.75 -0.13
C ALA A 115 8.10 -15.62 0.12
N MET A 116 9.30 -15.02 0.13
CA MET A 116 10.55 -15.73 0.45
C MET A 116 10.52 -16.31 1.87
N GLU A 117 10.08 -15.51 2.84
CA GLU A 117 9.95 -15.93 4.23
C GLU A 117 8.98 -17.11 4.36
N MET A 118 7.80 -17.01 3.75
CA MET A 118 6.78 -18.06 3.78
C MET A 118 7.27 -19.37 3.16
N THR A 119 7.92 -19.31 1.99
CA THR A 119 8.47 -20.51 1.33
C THR A 119 9.58 -21.15 2.17
N ALA A 120 10.46 -20.36 2.79
CA ALA A 120 11.49 -20.88 3.69
C ALA A 120 10.88 -21.58 4.91
N GLN A 121 9.92 -20.93 5.58
CA GLN A 121 9.22 -21.49 6.74
C GLN A 121 8.45 -22.76 6.40
N ALA A 122 7.84 -22.84 5.21
CA ALA A 122 7.13 -24.03 4.74
C ALA A 122 8.10 -25.20 4.52
N ASN A 123 9.25 -24.95 3.89
CA ASN A 123 10.28 -25.97 3.68
C ASN A 123 10.85 -26.49 5.00
N ASP A 124 11.17 -25.60 5.95
CA ASP A 124 11.68 -25.98 7.28
C ASP A 124 10.71 -26.87 8.05
N GLN A 125 9.41 -26.68 7.83
CA GLN A 125 8.33 -27.46 8.47
C GLN A 125 7.89 -28.67 7.63
N SER A 126 8.47 -28.88 6.44
CA SER A 126 7.99 -29.86 5.47
C SER A 126 6.48 -29.71 5.16
N LEU A 127 5.98 -28.46 5.20
CA LEU A 127 4.59 -28.12 4.91
C LEU A 127 4.43 -27.86 3.41
N VAL A 128 3.55 -28.62 2.77
CA VAL A 128 3.16 -28.38 1.38
C VAL A 128 2.04 -27.35 1.34
N ILE A 129 2.27 -26.23 0.66
CA ILE A 129 1.27 -25.19 0.44
C ILE A 129 0.84 -25.26 -1.02
N ASP A 130 -0.40 -25.67 -1.29
CA ASP A 130 -0.91 -25.74 -2.66
C ASP A 130 -1.41 -24.37 -3.17
N HIS A 131 -1.94 -23.56 -2.24
CA HIS A 131 -2.71 -22.37 -2.61
C HIS A 131 -2.72 -21.31 -1.50
N ILE A 132 -2.69 -20.03 -1.91
CA ILE A 132 -2.77 -18.87 -1.02
C ILE A 132 -3.98 -18.02 -1.41
N VAL A 133 -4.82 -17.68 -0.43
CA VAL A 133 -5.93 -16.74 -0.61
C VAL A 133 -5.65 -15.47 0.18
N GLN A 134 -5.87 -14.30 -0.44
CA GLN A 134 -5.70 -13.01 0.22
C GLN A 134 -6.74 -11.98 -0.25
N ALA A 135 -6.99 -10.95 0.56
CA ALA A 135 -7.77 -9.81 0.12
C ALA A 135 -6.93 -8.88 -0.77
N THR A 136 -7.56 -8.31 -1.81
CA THR A 136 -6.91 -7.40 -2.75
C THR A 136 -7.62 -6.06 -2.80
N GLY A 137 -7.01 -5.04 -2.18
CA GLY A 137 -7.47 -3.65 -2.23
C GLY A 137 -6.67 -2.81 -3.23
N SER A 138 -5.68 -2.07 -2.76
CA SER A 138 -4.80 -1.25 -3.59
C SER A 138 -3.81 -2.05 -4.45
N GLY A 139 -3.63 -3.35 -4.16
CA GLY A 139 -2.92 -4.31 -5.02
C GLY A 139 -1.47 -4.62 -4.64
N GLY A 140 -0.80 -3.79 -3.80
CA GLY A 140 0.62 -3.98 -3.45
C GLY A 140 0.95 -5.33 -2.83
N THR A 141 0.09 -5.80 -1.91
CA THR A 141 0.21 -7.10 -1.25
C THR A 141 0.22 -8.26 -2.25
N GLN A 142 -0.80 -8.33 -3.10
CA GLN A 142 -0.89 -9.39 -4.11
C GLN A 142 0.22 -9.27 -5.16
N ALA A 143 0.56 -8.05 -5.60
CA ALA A 143 1.62 -7.84 -6.58
C ALA A 143 2.99 -8.34 -6.09
N GLY A 144 3.34 -8.02 -4.85
CA GLY A 144 4.58 -8.50 -4.23
C GLY A 144 4.59 -10.01 -4.02
N MET A 145 3.48 -10.57 -3.53
CA MET A 145 3.36 -12.02 -3.31
C MET A 145 3.46 -12.82 -4.62
N VAL A 146 2.75 -12.38 -5.67
CA VAL A 146 2.80 -13.02 -7.01
C VAL A 146 4.22 -12.95 -7.58
N LEU A 147 4.86 -11.78 -7.52
CA LEU A 147 6.24 -11.64 -7.99
C LEU A 147 7.21 -12.54 -7.21
N GLY A 148 7.10 -12.56 -5.89
CA GLY A 148 7.96 -13.40 -5.05
C GLY A 148 7.80 -14.89 -5.36
N MET A 149 6.57 -15.38 -5.45
CA MET A 149 6.30 -16.79 -5.79
C MET A 149 6.76 -17.15 -7.20
N ALA A 150 6.58 -16.24 -8.17
CA ALA A 150 7.04 -16.45 -9.54
C ALA A 150 8.57 -16.49 -9.62
N ALA A 151 9.27 -15.57 -8.95
CA ALA A 151 10.73 -15.52 -8.92
C ALA A 151 11.35 -16.74 -8.22
N LEU A 152 10.68 -17.28 -7.20
CA LEU A 152 11.08 -18.51 -6.51
C LEU A 152 10.70 -19.79 -7.28
N GLN A 153 9.91 -19.67 -8.36
CA GLN A 153 9.34 -20.80 -9.08
C GLN A 153 8.62 -21.78 -8.13
N SER A 154 7.93 -21.26 -7.12
CA SER A 154 7.40 -22.07 -6.01
C SER A 154 6.31 -23.06 -6.43
N GLY A 155 5.64 -22.81 -7.57
CA GLY A 155 4.48 -23.57 -8.01
C GLY A 155 3.20 -23.29 -7.20
N ILE A 156 3.27 -22.42 -6.18
CA ILE A 156 2.14 -22.08 -5.31
C ILE A 156 1.24 -21.09 -6.05
N SER A 157 -0.05 -21.42 -6.14
CA SER A 157 -1.05 -20.57 -6.79
C SER A 157 -1.64 -19.55 -5.81
N ILE A 158 -2.01 -18.37 -6.31
CA ILE A 158 -2.55 -17.26 -5.49
C ILE A 158 -3.91 -16.82 -6.05
N THR A 159 -4.90 -16.69 -5.16
CA THR A 159 -6.18 -16.05 -5.47
C THR A 159 -6.38 -14.78 -4.65
N GLY A 160 -6.59 -13.67 -5.34
CA GLY A 160 -6.91 -12.37 -4.79
C GLY A 160 -8.41 -12.10 -4.74
N MET A 161 -8.95 -11.90 -3.54
CA MET A 161 -10.35 -11.52 -3.33
C MET A 161 -10.46 -9.99 -3.37
N SER A 162 -10.90 -9.45 -4.51
CA SER A 162 -11.07 -8.00 -4.66
C SER A 162 -12.07 -7.43 -3.65
N VAL A 163 -11.68 -6.35 -2.96
CA VAL A 163 -12.53 -5.63 -2.01
C VAL A 163 -12.89 -4.22 -2.48
N ARG A 164 -12.51 -3.86 -3.71
CA ARG A 164 -12.65 -2.48 -4.21
C ARG A 164 -13.06 -2.38 -5.67
N ALA A 165 -12.32 -3.04 -6.56
CA ALA A 165 -12.47 -2.83 -8.00
C ALA A 165 -13.05 -4.07 -8.70
N PRO A 166 -13.72 -3.90 -9.85
CA PRO A 166 -14.11 -5.02 -10.70
C PRO A 166 -12.91 -5.87 -11.10
N ARG A 167 -13.14 -7.19 -11.25
CA ARG A 167 -12.11 -8.21 -11.50
C ARG A 167 -11.03 -7.78 -12.51
N ARG A 168 -11.42 -7.42 -13.74
CA ARG A 168 -10.46 -7.07 -14.81
C ARG A 168 -9.54 -5.92 -14.44
N GLN A 169 -10.11 -4.86 -13.85
CA GLN A 169 -9.36 -3.68 -13.43
C GLN A 169 -8.41 -4.02 -12.27
N GLN A 170 -8.86 -4.87 -11.34
CA GLN A 170 -8.04 -5.29 -10.20
C GLN A 170 -6.86 -6.16 -10.64
N GLU A 171 -7.12 -7.17 -11.48
CA GLU A 171 -6.09 -8.04 -12.06
C GLU A 171 -5.08 -7.23 -12.86
N GLU A 172 -5.53 -6.27 -13.67
CA GLU A 172 -4.64 -5.39 -14.44
C GLU A 172 -3.76 -4.50 -13.56
N SER A 173 -4.35 -3.93 -12.50
CA SER A 173 -3.61 -3.09 -11.55
C SER A 173 -2.52 -3.88 -10.82
N VAL A 174 -2.85 -5.10 -10.37
CA VAL A 174 -1.92 -6.00 -9.69
C VAL A 174 -0.81 -6.44 -10.65
N PHE A 175 -1.17 -6.88 -11.85
CA PHE A 175 -0.21 -7.32 -12.87
C PHE A 175 0.79 -6.21 -13.22
N ASN A 176 0.28 -5.00 -13.52
CA ASN A 176 1.13 -3.86 -13.86
C ASN A 176 2.06 -3.49 -12.70
N LEU A 177 1.57 -3.53 -11.46
CA LEU A 177 2.40 -3.25 -10.29
C LEU A 177 3.47 -4.34 -10.07
N ALA A 178 3.14 -5.61 -10.27
CA ALA A 178 4.08 -6.71 -10.18
C ALA A 178 5.21 -6.56 -11.21
N GLN A 179 4.89 -6.20 -12.46
CA GLN A 179 5.89 -5.95 -13.50
C GLN A 179 6.78 -4.74 -13.18
N ARG A 180 6.22 -3.63 -12.68
CA ARG A 180 7.03 -2.48 -12.23
C ARG A 180 7.97 -2.86 -11.10
N THR A 181 7.48 -3.66 -10.15
CA THR A 181 8.28 -4.16 -9.02
C THR A 181 9.41 -5.09 -9.49
N ALA A 182 9.13 -5.98 -10.45
CA ALA A 182 10.14 -6.85 -11.06
C ALA A 182 11.27 -6.03 -11.69
N ARG A 183 10.94 -5.01 -12.49
CA ARG A 183 11.92 -4.09 -13.09
C ARG A 183 12.71 -3.34 -12.03
N HIS A 184 12.05 -2.88 -10.96
CA HIS A 184 12.71 -2.20 -9.85
C HIS A 184 13.75 -3.09 -9.15
N MET A 185 13.50 -4.41 -9.09
CA MET A 185 14.46 -5.40 -8.58
C MET A 185 15.54 -5.81 -9.60
N GLY A 186 15.52 -5.28 -10.82
CA GLY A 186 16.43 -5.69 -11.90
C GLY A 186 16.07 -7.02 -12.57
N LEU A 187 14.84 -7.51 -12.37
CA LEU A 187 14.32 -8.72 -13.01
C LEU A 187 13.60 -8.38 -14.33
N ALA A 188 13.48 -9.38 -15.20
CA ALA A 188 12.66 -9.29 -16.40
C ALA A 188 11.19 -9.05 -16.04
N ALA A 189 10.48 -8.21 -16.79
CA ALA A 189 9.06 -7.95 -16.52
C ALA A 189 8.19 -9.19 -16.75
N GLU A 190 8.69 -10.10 -17.58
CA GLU A 190 8.11 -11.39 -17.96
C GLU A 190 8.23 -12.43 -16.83
N THR A 191 8.95 -12.11 -15.73
CA THR A 191 9.00 -12.95 -14.53
C THR A 191 7.59 -13.26 -14.01
N VAL A 192 6.66 -12.32 -14.16
CA VAL A 192 5.25 -12.50 -13.82
C VAL A 192 4.43 -12.62 -15.11
N SER A 193 3.74 -13.75 -15.26
CA SER A 193 2.78 -13.97 -16.35
C SER A 193 1.39 -13.50 -15.95
N ARG A 194 0.53 -13.22 -16.94
CA ARG A 194 -0.84 -12.76 -16.67
C ARG A 194 -1.68 -13.83 -15.97
N GLU A 195 -1.38 -15.10 -16.21
CA GLU A 195 -2.09 -16.25 -15.64
C GLU A 195 -1.83 -16.42 -14.13
N GLN A 196 -0.74 -15.86 -13.63
CA GLN A 196 -0.40 -15.89 -12.20
C GLN A 196 -1.14 -14.82 -11.38
N VAL A 197 -1.91 -13.94 -12.03
CA VAL A 197 -2.72 -12.91 -11.37
C VAL A 197 -4.18 -13.28 -11.50
N GLY A 198 -4.73 -13.88 -10.43
CA GLY A 198 -6.15 -14.26 -10.32
C GLY A 198 -6.77 -13.91 -8.99
#